data_AF-A0A9X4ECD9-F1
#
_entry.id   AF-A0A9X4ECD9-F1
#
_cell.length_a   1.000
_cell.length_b   1.000
_cell.length_c   1.000
_cell.angle_alpha   90.00
_cell.angle_beta   90.00
_cell.angle_gamma   90.00
#
_symmetry.space_group_name_H-M   'P 1'
#
loop_
_entity.id
_entity.type
_entity.pdbx_description
1 polymer ?
#
loop_
_entity_poly.entity_id
_entity_poly.type
_entity_poly.pdbx_seq_one_letter_code
_entity_poly.pdbx_strand_id
1 'polypeptide(L)'
;MGLFTKDIQTLQDLFVHQLKDIYYAEHRIAKALPKMAEKATDHELRHGFETHLRETIEQIARLEQVFHLHGAVAEGVKCPSIDGILDEAEQMASEIADKDVLDAALVAAAQAVEHYEISRYGTLLAWAGILGREDSAHLLRHSLDEEKATDERLTMLAKARLNRAAA
;
A
#
# COMPACT_ATOMS: atom_id res chain seq x y z
N MET A 1 4.00 16.28 13.58
CA MET A 1 3.30 15.91 14.82
C MET A 1 2.56 17.15 15.32
N GLY A 2 1.22 17.16 15.21
CA GLY A 2 0.38 18.32 15.50
C GLY A 2 -0.03 18.39 16.97
N LEU A 3 -0.48 19.57 17.40
CA LEU A 3 -0.81 20.01 18.77
C LEU A 3 -1.81 19.13 19.58
N PHE A 4 -2.32 18.02 19.04
CA PHE A 4 -3.35 17.17 19.68
C PHE A 4 -3.07 15.66 19.62
N THR A 5 -1.90 15.22 19.16
CA THR A 5 -1.53 13.80 19.29
C THR A 5 -1.06 13.53 20.71
N LYS A 6 -1.70 12.60 21.43
CA LYS A 6 -1.10 12.01 22.64
C LYS A 6 0.31 11.55 22.29
N ASP A 7 1.29 11.90 23.12
CA ASP A 7 2.66 11.45 22.94
C ASP A 7 2.70 9.92 22.88
N ILE A 8 3.53 9.37 21.99
CA ILE A 8 3.73 7.93 21.87
C ILE A 8 4.66 7.52 23.02
N GLN A 9 4.12 6.79 24.00
CA GLN A 9 4.87 6.41 25.20
C GLN A 9 5.10 4.91 25.31
N THR A 10 4.23 4.12 24.67
CA THR A 10 4.27 2.66 24.71
C THR A 10 4.25 2.04 23.32
N LEU A 11 4.61 0.76 23.21
CA LEU A 11 4.48 0.01 21.96
C LEU A 11 3.02 -0.07 21.48
N GLN A 12 2.05 -0.08 22.41
CA GLN A 12 0.63 -0.02 22.07
C GLN A 12 0.25 1.31 21.42
N ASP A 13 0.79 2.43 21.92
CA ASP A 13 0.57 3.76 21.30
C ASP A 13 1.19 3.81 19.90
N LEU A 14 2.41 3.27 19.75
CA LEU A 14 3.11 3.24 18.47
C LEU A 14 2.40 2.33 17.46
N PHE A 15 1.88 1.18 17.91
CA PHE A 15 1.08 0.27 17.09
C PHE A 15 -0.17 0.98 16.56
N VAL A 16 -0.94 1.63 17.44
CA VAL A 16 -2.14 2.37 17.02
C VAL A 16 -1.77 3.54 16.11
N HIS A 17 -0.66 4.24 16.36
CA HIS A 17 -0.19 5.28 15.46
C HIS A 17 0.10 4.74 14.06
N GLN A 18 0.83 3.62 13.94
CA GLN A 18 1.12 3.03 12.64
C GLN A 18 -0.09 2.38 11.98
N LEU A 19 -1.08 1.95 12.75
CA LEU A 19 -2.37 1.52 12.19
C LEU A 19 -3.08 2.70 11.49
N LYS A 20 -3.05 3.90 12.09
CA LYS A 20 -3.56 5.14 11.45
C LYS A 20 -2.76 5.53 10.21
N ASP A 21 -1.46 5.30 10.22
CA ASP A 21 -0.55 5.61 9.11
C ASP A 21 -0.82 4.73 7.88
N ILE A 22 -0.89 3.40 8.07
CA ILE A 22 -1.21 2.47 6.98
C ILE A 22 -2.66 2.64 6.51
N TYR A 23 -3.61 2.88 7.42
CA TYR A 23 -5.00 3.15 7.04
C TYR A 23 -5.15 4.40 6.16
N TYR A 24 -4.37 5.44 6.43
CA TYR A 24 -4.30 6.59 5.53
C TYR A 24 -3.69 6.22 4.17
N ALA A 25 -2.61 5.46 4.16
CA ALA A 25 -1.93 5.03 2.93
C ALA A 25 -2.85 4.24 2.01
N GLU A 26 -3.54 3.23 2.54
CA GLU A 26 -4.53 2.40 1.83
C GLU A 26 -5.61 3.25 1.15
N HIS A 27 -6.14 4.25 1.85
CA HIS A 27 -7.10 5.19 1.27
C HIS A 27 -6.52 6.08 0.17
N ARG A 28 -5.23 6.40 0.22
CA ARG A 28 -4.54 7.15 -0.83
C ARG A 28 -4.30 6.26 -2.05
N ILE A 29 -3.89 5.01 -1.82
CA ILE A 29 -3.62 4.00 -2.85
C ILE A 29 -4.91 3.65 -3.58
N ALA A 30 -6.00 3.37 -2.86
CA ALA A 30 -7.32 3.12 -3.45
C ALA A 30 -7.80 4.26 -4.39
N LYS A 31 -7.40 5.51 -4.11
CA LYS A 31 -7.71 6.67 -4.97
C LYS A 31 -6.77 6.80 -6.16
N ALA A 32 -5.55 6.29 -6.06
CA ALA A 32 -4.54 6.35 -7.12
C ALA A 32 -4.71 5.21 -8.14
N LEU A 33 -5.05 4.01 -7.69
CA LEU A 33 -5.14 2.81 -8.53
C LEU A 33 -6.04 2.97 -9.77
N PRO A 34 -7.23 3.60 -9.71
CA PRO A 34 -8.03 3.84 -10.90
C PRO A 34 -7.29 4.66 -11.98
N LYS A 35 -6.50 5.66 -11.57
CA LYS A 35 -5.71 6.49 -12.48
C LYS A 35 -4.54 5.70 -13.08
N MET A 36 -3.89 4.86 -12.28
CA MET A 36 -2.82 3.98 -12.75
C MET A 36 -3.36 2.97 -13.78
N ALA A 37 -4.52 2.38 -13.53
CA ALA A 37 -5.22 1.50 -14.47
C ALA A 37 -5.58 2.21 -15.78
N GLU A 38 -6.06 3.45 -15.71
CA GLU A 38 -6.38 4.25 -16.90
C GLU A 38 -5.15 4.56 -17.75
N LYS A 39 -4.00 4.86 -17.12
CA LYS A 39 -2.73 5.15 -17.81
C LYS A 39 -2.07 3.91 -18.38
N ALA A 40 -2.26 2.74 -17.76
CA ALA A 40 -1.65 1.49 -18.17
C ALA A 40 -2.13 1.06 -19.56
N THR A 41 -1.20 0.93 -20.50
CA THR A 41 -1.52 0.53 -21.88
C THR A 41 -1.55 -0.98 -22.02
N ASP A 42 -0.74 -1.65 -21.22
CA ASP A 42 -0.75 -3.08 -21.08
C ASP A 42 -1.99 -3.62 -20.35
N HIS A 43 -2.59 -4.66 -20.92
CA HIS A 43 -3.83 -5.25 -20.40
C HIS A 43 -3.61 -6.01 -19.08
N GLU A 44 -2.48 -6.73 -18.94
CA GLU A 44 -2.20 -7.48 -17.71
C GLU A 44 -1.86 -6.53 -16.57
N LEU A 45 -1.08 -5.47 -16.83
CA LEU A 45 -0.78 -4.43 -15.85
C LEU A 45 -2.06 -3.70 -15.39
N ARG A 46 -2.91 -3.29 -16.34
CA ARG A 46 -4.20 -2.66 -16.02
C ARG A 46 -5.08 -3.56 -15.15
N HIS A 47 -5.20 -4.82 -15.53
CA HIS A 47 -5.98 -5.79 -14.76
C HIS A 47 -5.40 -6.04 -13.36
N GLY A 48 -4.07 -5.99 -13.24
CA GLY A 48 -3.35 -6.01 -11.97
C GLY A 48 -3.81 -4.87 -11.06
N PHE A 49 -3.82 -3.63 -11.54
CA PHE A 49 -4.29 -2.47 -10.76
C PHE A 49 -5.77 -2.55 -10.37
N GLU A 50 -6.63 -3.01 -11.27
CA GLU A 50 -8.06 -3.20 -10.97
C GLU A 50 -8.28 -4.29 -9.91
N THR A 51 -7.44 -5.32 -9.91
CA THR A 51 -7.48 -6.40 -8.92
C THR A 51 -6.97 -5.93 -7.58
N HIS A 52 -5.82 -5.26 -7.57
CA HIS A 52 -5.24 -4.71 -6.37
C HIS A 52 -6.19 -3.71 -5.71
N LEU A 53 -6.92 -2.87 -6.49
CA LEU A 53 -7.93 -1.97 -5.91
C LEU A 53 -9.02 -2.70 -5.12
N ARG A 54 -9.43 -3.91 -5.56
CA ARG A 54 -10.41 -4.70 -4.81
C ARG A 54 -9.79 -5.24 -3.52
N GLU A 55 -8.55 -5.72 -3.58
CA GLU A 55 -7.79 -6.17 -2.41
C GLU A 55 -7.61 -5.01 -1.41
N THR A 56 -7.19 -3.82 -1.85
CA THR A 56 -7.06 -2.58 -1.05
C THR A 56 -8.35 -2.21 -0.33
N ILE A 57 -9.52 -2.33 -0.97
CA ILE A 57 -10.81 -2.07 -0.32
C ILE A 57 -11.07 -3.08 0.82
N GLU A 58 -10.72 -4.35 0.61
CA GLU A 58 -10.83 -5.38 1.65
C GLU A 58 -9.80 -5.22 2.76
N GLN A 59 -8.60 -4.73 2.45
CA GLN A 59 -7.54 -4.40 3.41
C GLN A 59 -7.95 -3.24 4.30
N ILE A 60 -8.58 -2.19 3.74
CA ILE A 60 -9.20 -1.11 4.51
C ILE A 60 -10.23 -1.67 5.51
N ALA A 61 -11.14 -2.53 5.05
CA ALA A 61 -12.14 -3.15 5.92
C ALA A 61 -11.51 -4.03 7.02
N ARG A 62 -10.39 -4.70 6.74
CA ARG A 62 -9.62 -5.44 7.75
C ARG A 62 -8.98 -4.50 8.76
N LEU A 63 -8.41 -3.38 8.34
CA LEU A 63 -7.86 -2.38 9.24
C LEU A 63 -8.93 -1.79 10.17
N GLU A 64 -10.15 -1.52 9.67
CA GLU A 64 -11.28 -1.09 10.51
C GLU A 64 -11.61 -2.12 11.61
N GLN A 65 -11.54 -3.41 11.29
CA GLN A 65 -11.70 -4.48 12.29
C GLN A 65 -10.55 -4.44 13.31
N VAL A 66 -9.31 -4.26 12.88
CA VAL A 66 -8.16 -4.12 13.80
C VAL A 66 -8.34 -2.89 14.71
N PHE A 67 -8.80 -1.75 14.19
CA PHE A 67 -9.13 -0.59 15.03
C PHE A 67 -10.17 -0.92 16.09
N HIS A 68 -11.23 -1.62 15.71
CA HIS A 68 -12.30 -2.04 16.63
C HIS A 68 -11.76 -2.96 17.75
N LEU A 69 -10.92 -3.93 17.43
CA LEU A 69 -10.28 -4.84 18.41
C LEU A 69 -9.42 -4.08 19.43
N HIS A 70 -8.87 -2.94 19.03
CA HIS A 70 -8.06 -2.07 19.88
C HIS A 70 -8.85 -0.96 20.59
N GLY A 71 -10.19 -0.92 20.44
CA GLY A 71 -11.04 0.13 21.01
C GLY A 71 -10.69 1.53 20.47
N ALA A 72 -10.09 1.60 19.29
CA ALA A 72 -9.65 2.82 18.64
C ALA A 72 -10.60 3.21 17.50
N VAL A 73 -10.70 4.51 17.24
CA VAL A 73 -11.43 5.02 16.08
C VAL A 73 -10.59 4.80 14.83
N ALA A 74 -11.20 4.22 13.79
CA ALA A 74 -10.59 4.13 12.46
C ALA A 74 -10.48 5.51 11.84
N GLU A 75 -9.33 6.15 12.01
CA GLU A 75 -9.03 7.44 11.43
C GLU A 75 -7.60 7.45 10.89
N GLY A 76 -7.43 7.98 9.68
CA GLY A 76 -6.12 8.11 9.06
C GLY A 76 -5.33 9.26 9.68
N VAL A 77 -4.03 9.07 9.87
CA VAL A 77 -3.10 10.18 10.08
C VAL A 77 -2.33 10.38 8.79
N LYS A 78 -2.21 11.63 8.33
CA LYS A 78 -1.50 11.92 7.09
C LYS A 78 -0.09 11.32 7.14
N CYS A 79 0.21 10.49 6.15
CA CYS A 79 1.50 9.86 5.95
C CYS A 79 2.26 10.56 4.80
N PRO A 80 3.34 11.31 5.08
CA PRO A 80 4.13 11.94 4.02
C PRO A 80 4.81 10.94 3.09
N SER A 81 5.12 9.72 3.56
CA SER A 81 5.85 8.72 2.79
C SER A 81 5.04 8.22 1.59
N ILE A 82 3.81 7.76 1.83
CA ILE A 82 2.96 7.28 0.72
C ILE A 82 2.53 8.42 -0.21
N ASP A 83 2.28 9.61 0.34
CA ASP A 83 2.01 10.79 -0.48
C ASP A 83 3.17 11.06 -1.44
N GLY A 84 4.41 11.02 -0.93
CA GLY A 84 5.61 11.20 -1.75
C GLY A 84 5.78 10.14 -2.83
N ILE A 85 5.57 8.86 -2.50
CA ILE A 85 5.67 7.76 -3.48
C ILE A 85 4.64 7.94 -4.61
N LEU A 86 3.39 8.30 -4.26
CA LEU A 86 2.32 8.51 -5.24
C LEU A 86 2.54 9.77 -6.07
N ASP A 87 3.05 10.85 -5.45
CA ASP A 87 3.37 12.10 -6.15
C ASP A 87 4.54 11.89 -7.14
N GLU A 88 5.57 11.13 -6.75
CA GLU A 88 6.68 10.75 -7.63
C GLU A 88 6.19 9.90 -8.80
N ALA A 89 5.30 8.93 -8.55
CA ALA A 89 4.69 8.11 -9.60
C ALA A 89 3.89 8.93 -10.62
N GLU A 90 3.06 9.87 -10.15
CA GLU A 90 2.28 10.74 -11.03
C GLU A 90 3.18 11.68 -11.84
N GLN A 91 4.19 12.26 -11.21
CA GLN A 91 5.16 13.12 -11.88
C GLN A 91 5.90 12.35 -12.98
N MET A 92 6.47 11.19 -12.64
CA MET A 92 7.20 10.36 -13.60
C MET A 92 6.32 9.96 -14.79
N ALA A 93 5.09 9.50 -14.52
CA ALA A 93 4.13 9.16 -15.57
C ALA A 93 3.77 10.35 -16.47
N SER A 94 3.79 11.58 -15.96
CA SER A 94 3.51 12.80 -16.75
C SER A 94 4.67 13.23 -17.66
N GLU A 95 5.89 12.78 -17.37
CA GLU A 95 7.10 13.12 -18.13
C GLU A 95 7.39 12.10 -19.26
N ILE A 96 6.65 10.99 -19.31
CA ILE A 96 6.86 9.90 -20.26
C ILE A 96 5.83 9.95 -21.40
N ALA A 97 6.31 10.08 -22.64
CA ALA A 97 5.48 10.09 -23.83
C ALA A 97 5.33 8.72 -24.50
N ASP A 98 6.32 7.84 -24.33
CA ASP A 98 6.29 6.49 -24.90
C ASP A 98 5.48 5.53 -24.02
N LYS A 99 4.62 4.71 -24.64
CA LYS A 99 3.67 3.87 -23.93
C LYS A 99 4.32 2.67 -23.23
N ASP A 100 5.33 2.08 -23.86
CA ASP A 100 6.03 0.93 -23.28
C ASP A 100 6.91 1.39 -22.11
N VAL A 101 7.55 2.55 -22.24
CA VAL A 101 8.27 3.21 -21.14
C VAL A 101 7.32 3.61 -20.01
N LEU A 102 6.10 4.06 -20.33
CA LEU A 102 5.09 4.42 -19.33
C LEU A 102 4.68 3.19 -18.51
N ASP A 103 4.40 2.05 -19.15
CA ASP A 103 4.04 0.83 -18.43
C ASP A 103 5.19 0.30 -17.56
N ALA A 104 6.45 0.44 -18.00
CA ALA A 104 7.62 0.13 -17.18
C ALA A 104 7.75 1.06 -15.95
N ALA A 105 7.43 2.35 -16.10
CA ALA A 105 7.41 3.29 -14.98
C ALA A 105 6.25 3.02 -14.02
N LEU A 106 5.05 2.69 -14.53
CA LEU A 106 3.87 2.38 -13.73
C LEU A 106 4.09 1.12 -12.88
N VAL A 107 4.68 0.06 -13.45
CA VAL A 107 4.99 -1.15 -12.67
C VAL A 107 6.03 -0.86 -11.60
N ALA A 108 7.09 -0.07 -11.90
CA ALA A 108 8.09 0.30 -10.91
C ALA A 108 7.51 1.12 -9.76
N ALA A 109 6.65 2.09 -10.06
CA ALA A 109 5.93 2.89 -9.07
C ALA A 109 5.03 2.02 -8.18
N ALA A 110 4.30 1.07 -8.77
CA ALA A 110 3.47 0.14 -8.02
C ALA A 110 4.30 -0.71 -7.06
N GLN A 111 5.44 -1.26 -7.50
CA GLN A 111 6.33 -2.01 -6.63
C GLN A 111 6.88 -1.18 -5.45
N ALA A 112 7.13 0.12 -5.66
CA ALA A 112 7.54 1.00 -4.57
C ALA A 112 6.42 1.17 -3.52
N VAL A 113 5.16 1.22 -3.94
CA VAL A 113 3.98 1.19 -3.06
C VAL A 113 3.91 -0.14 -2.31
N GLU A 114 3.99 -1.28 -3.00
CA GLU A 114 3.94 -2.61 -2.35
C GLU A 114 5.04 -2.76 -1.29
N HIS A 115 6.27 -2.32 -1.58
CA HIS A 115 7.39 -2.43 -0.64
C HIS A 115 7.21 -1.56 0.60
N TYR A 116 6.57 -0.39 0.43
CA TYR A 116 6.15 0.43 1.54
C TYR A 116 5.14 -0.31 2.43
N GLU A 117 4.11 -0.91 1.83
CA GLU A 117 3.04 -1.61 2.57
C GLU A 117 3.54 -2.90 3.22
N ILE A 118 4.36 -3.70 2.53
CA ILE A 118 5.02 -4.90 3.08
C ILE A 118 5.82 -4.55 4.33
N SER A 119 6.55 -3.43 4.31
CA SER A 119 7.31 -2.93 5.47
C SER A 119 6.38 -2.56 6.63
N ARG A 120 5.27 -1.86 6.36
CA ARG A 120 4.30 -1.43 7.37
C ARG A 120 3.55 -2.61 7.98
N TYR A 121 2.96 -3.47 7.16
CA TYR A 121 2.24 -4.64 7.63
C TYR A 121 3.15 -5.63 8.35
N GLY A 122 4.36 -5.88 7.83
CA GLY A 122 5.35 -6.71 8.49
C GLY A 122 5.70 -6.21 9.91
N THR A 123 5.84 -4.89 10.06
CA THR A 123 6.11 -4.25 11.36
C THR A 123 4.92 -4.37 12.31
N LEU A 124 3.72 -4.00 11.86
CA LEU A 124 2.49 -4.07 12.67
C LEU A 124 2.22 -5.49 13.15
N LEU A 125 2.43 -6.47 12.28
CA LEU A 125 2.25 -7.88 12.55
C LEU A 125 3.22 -8.42 13.61
N ALA A 126 4.50 -8.03 13.54
CA ALA A 126 5.47 -8.35 14.59
C ALA A 126 5.07 -7.74 15.94
N TRP A 127 4.61 -6.48 15.94
CA TRP A 127 4.16 -5.81 17.15
C TRP A 127 2.86 -6.41 17.71
N ALA A 128 1.91 -6.81 16.86
CA ALA A 128 0.70 -7.50 17.28
C ALA A 128 1.03 -8.78 18.07
N GLY A 129 2.01 -9.57 17.59
CA GLY A 129 2.51 -10.74 18.32
C GLY A 129 3.13 -10.39 19.67
N ILE A 130 3.98 -9.35 19.75
CA ILE A 130 4.58 -8.89 21.01
C ILE A 130 3.52 -8.41 22.01
N LEU A 131 2.44 -7.78 21.53
CA LEU A 131 1.33 -7.28 22.34
C LEU A 131 0.30 -8.37 22.69
N GLY A 132 0.50 -9.62 22.23
CA GLY A 132 -0.43 -10.73 22.46
C GLY A 132 -1.78 -10.57 21.76
N ARG A 133 -1.80 -9.92 20.60
CA ARG A 133 -2.99 -9.61 19.79
C ARG A 133 -3.05 -10.52 18.57
N GLU A 134 -3.26 -11.81 18.82
CA GLU A 134 -3.29 -12.84 17.76
C GLU A 134 -4.44 -12.62 16.75
N ASP A 135 -5.55 -12.04 17.21
CA ASP A 135 -6.67 -11.61 16.38
C ASP A 135 -6.26 -10.53 15.36
N SER A 136 -5.61 -9.47 15.82
CA SER A 136 -5.03 -8.44 14.94
C SER A 136 -3.94 -9.01 14.05
N ALA A 137 -3.07 -9.88 14.58
CA ALA A 137 -1.98 -10.49 13.83
C ALA A 137 -2.49 -11.33 12.65
N HIS A 138 -3.57 -12.09 12.83
CA HIS A 138 -4.18 -12.86 11.75
C HIS A 138 -4.68 -11.95 10.61
N LEU A 139 -5.37 -10.85 10.95
CA LEU A 139 -5.88 -9.90 9.95
C LEU A 139 -4.74 -9.19 9.19
N LEU A 140 -3.72 -8.73 9.92
CA LEU A 140 -2.56 -8.05 9.34
C LEU A 140 -1.69 -9.00 8.49
N ARG A 141 -1.61 -10.28 8.84
CA ARG A 141 -0.94 -11.31 8.03
C ARG A 141 -1.62 -11.45 6.67
N HIS A 142 -2.95 -11.44 6.65
CA HIS A 142 -3.69 -11.59 5.40
C HIS A 142 -3.39 -10.44 4.43
N SER A 143 -3.41 -9.19 4.88
CA SER A 143 -3.00 -8.04 4.03
C SER A 143 -1.54 -8.16 3.59
N LEU A 144 -0.63 -8.50 4.51
CA LEU A 144 0.79 -8.68 4.15
C LEU A 144 1.01 -9.71 3.05
N ASP A 145 0.28 -10.83 3.10
CA ASP A 145 0.45 -11.91 2.13
C ASP A 145 -0.15 -11.54 0.76
N GLU A 146 -1.20 -10.72 0.72
CA GLU A 146 -1.72 -10.11 -0.50
C GLU A 146 -0.71 -9.15 -1.13
N GLU A 147 -0.13 -8.20 -0.37
CA GLU A 147 0.83 -7.24 -0.94
C GLU A 147 2.07 -7.94 -1.51
N LYS A 148 2.55 -8.98 -0.81
CA LYS A 148 3.65 -9.80 -1.32
C LYS A 148 3.28 -10.51 -2.63
N ALA A 149 2.07 -11.08 -2.69
CA ALA A 149 1.62 -11.72 -3.92
C ALA A 149 1.46 -10.71 -5.07
N THR A 150 1.05 -9.48 -4.76
CA THR A 150 0.96 -8.40 -5.75
C THR A 150 2.33 -7.95 -6.24
N ASP A 151 3.32 -7.71 -5.35
CA ASP A 151 4.70 -7.40 -5.76
C ASP A 151 5.33 -8.53 -6.59
N GLU A 152 5.09 -9.79 -6.23
CA GLU A 152 5.54 -10.94 -7.01
C GLU A 152 4.95 -10.94 -8.44
N ARG A 153 3.66 -10.64 -8.58
CA ARG A 153 2.99 -10.52 -9.89
C ARG A 153 3.56 -9.35 -10.70
N LEU A 154 3.73 -8.19 -10.09
CA LEU A 154 4.32 -7.00 -10.73
C LEU A 154 5.76 -7.30 -11.19
N THR A 155 6.56 -7.97 -10.36
CA THR A 155 7.92 -8.42 -10.70
C THR A 155 7.93 -9.34 -11.92
N MET A 156 6.98 -10.27 -12.01
CA MET A 156 6.86 -11.17 -13.16
C MET A 156 6.55 -10.39 -14.44
N LEU A 157 5.58 -9.47 -14.41
CA LEU A 157 5.22 -8.63 -15.55
C LEU A 157 6.41 -7.77 -16.02
N ALA A 158 7.09 -7.12 -15.07
CA ALA A 158 8.25 -6.27 -15.31
C ALA A 158 9.36 -7.04 -16.03
N LYS A 159 9.74 -8.23 -15.52
CA LYS A 159 10.83 -9.05 -16.08
C LYS A 159 10.46 -9.75 -17.38
N ALA A 160 9.22 -10.22 -17.52
CA ALA A 160 8.81 -11.01 -18.66
C ALA A 160 8.66 -10.16 -19.92
N ARG A 161 8.11 -8.94 -19.78
CA ARG A 161 7.70 -8.14 -20.94
C ARG A 161 7.90 -6.65 -20.80
N LEU A 162 7.42 -6.01 -19.71
CA LEU A 162 7.32 -4.55 -19.68
C LEU A 162 8.70 -3.86 -19.82
N ASN A 163 9.70 -4.31 -19.06
CA ASN A 163 11.04 -3.74 -19.15
C ASN A 163 11.73 -4.03 -20.48
N ARG A 164 11.36 -5.12 -21.17
CA ARG A 164 11.91 -5.43 -22.50
C ARG A 164 11.24 -4.60 -23.59
N ALA A 165 9.95 -4.32 -23.45
CA ALA A 165 9.22 -3.46 -24.38
C ALA A 165 9.75 -2.01 -24.33
N ALA A 166 10.17 -1.55 -23.15
CA ALA A 166 10.71 -0.21 -22.92
C ALA A 166 12.19 -0.01 -23.31
N ALA A 167 12.90 -1.06 -23.76
CA ALA A 167 14.35 -1.04 -24.02
C ALA A 167 14.69 -1.00 -25.51
#